data_AF-A0A147BX03-F1
#
_entry.id   AF-A0A147BX03-F1
#
_cell.length_a   1.000
_cell.length_b   1.000
_cell.length_c   1.000
_cell.angle_alpha   90.00
_cell.angle_beta   90.00
_cell.angle_gamma   90.00
#
_symmetry.space_group_name_H-M   'P 1'
#
loop_
_entity.id
_entity.type
_entity.pdbx_description
1 polymer ?
#
loop_
_entity_poly.entity_id
_entity_poly.type
_entity_poly.pdbx_seq_one_letter_code
_entity_poly.pdbx_strand_id
1 'polypeptide(L)' 'CVFATLTDEECRAPLAFSSCSAGSTRTIFSFFNATNRCQSYVGCDQGPNRFGSYGECINECPYGDHHPPGTAARAHVKST' A
#
# COMPACT_ATOMS: atom_id res chain seq x y z
N CYS A 1 5.56 8.24 -14.59
CA CYS A 1 4.10 8.14 -14.40
C CYS A 1 3.84 7.12 -13.30
N VAL A 2 3.02 7.46 -12.32
CA VAL A 2 2.56 6.52 -11.28
C VAL A 2 1.31 5.84 -11.83
N PHE A 3 1.32 4.51 -11.91
CA PHE A 3 0.17 3.73 -12.36
C PHE A 3 -0.47 3.10 -11.12
N ALA A 4 -1.62 3.63 -10.69
CA ALA A 4 -2.41 2.99 -9.64
C ALA A 4 -2.96 1.68 -10.19
N THR A 5 -2.40 0.56 -9.74
CA THR A 5 -2.86 -0.79 -10.08
C THR A 5 -4.02 -1.22 -9.20
N LEU A 6 -4.06 -0.74 -7.96
CA LEU A 6 -5.11 -1.00 -6.98
C LEU A 6 -6.06 0.19 -6.87
N THR A 7 -7.31 -0.11 -6.53
CA THR A 7 -8.32 0.89 -6.16
C THR A 7 -8.09 1.43 -4.74
N ASP A 8 -8.65 2.62 -4.43
CA ASP A 8 -8.56 3.21 -3.08
C ASP A 8 -9.12 2.26 -2.00
N GLU A 9 -10.18 1.52 -2.33
CA GLU A 9 -10.78 0.50 -1.46
C GLU A 9 -9.82 -0.67 -1.18
N GLU A 10 -9.13 -1.17 -2.20
CA GLU A 10 -8.12 -2.25 -2.06
C GLU A 10 -6.90 -1.78 -1.25
N CYS A 11 -6.44 -0.56 -1.48
CA CYS A 11 -5.38 0.06 -0.69
C CYS A 11 -5.80 0.25 0.77
N ARG A 12 -7.07 0.53 1.03
CA ARG A 12 -7.63 0.71 2.38
C ARG A 12 -8.13 -0.58 3.02
N ALA A 13 -7.96 -1.73 2.35
CA ALA A 13 -8.45 -3.00 2.83
C ALA A 13 -7.86 -3.34 4.22
N PRO A 14 -8.66 -3.96 5.10
CA PRO A 14 -8.18 -4.38 6.43
C PRO A 14 -6.93 -5.26 6.33
N LEU A 15 -5.92 -4.92 7.14
CA LEU A 15 -4.69 -5.69 7.22
C LEU A 15 -4.90 -6.85 8.19
N ALA A 16 -5.12 -8.06 7.65
CA ALA A 16 -5.06 -9.26 8.46
C ALA A 16 -3.61 -9.53 8.84
N PHE A 17 -3.30 -9.47 10.14
CA PHE A 17 -2.01 -9.87 10.70
C PHE A 17 -2.14 -11.31 11.18
N SER A 18 -1.40 -12.21 10.55
CA SER A 18 -1.31 -13.61 10.94
C SER A 18 -0.12 -13.86 11.86
N SER A 19 -0.22 -14.90 12.68
CA SER A 19 0.91 -15.38 13.47
C SER A 19 1.94 -16.02 12.53
N CYS A 20 3.14 -15.45 12.49
CA CYS A 20 4.21 -15.95 11.65
C CYS A 20 5.02 -17.06 12.33
N SER A 21 5.44 -18.05 11.54
CA SER A 21 6.41 -19.04 12.00
C SER A 21 7.76 -18.38 12.30
N ALA A 22 8.52 -18.97 13.21
CA ALA A 22 9.84 -18.45 13.60
C ALA A 22 10.76 -18.35 12.38
N GLY A 23 11.27 -17.15 12.11
CA GLY A 23 12.15 -16.89 10.96
C GLY A 23 11.45 -16.70 9.61
N SER A 24 10.11 -16.77 9.55
CA SER A 24 9.34 -16.58 8.30
C SER A 24 8.80 -15.16 8.11
N THR A 25 9.19 -14.21 8.97
CA THR A 25 8.79 -12.81 8.86
C THR A 25 9.67 -12.05 7.86
N ARG A 26 9.07 -11.10 7.15
CA ARG A 26 9.75 -10.15 6.28
C ARG A 26 9.23 -8.74 6.53
N THR A 27 9.99 -7.74 6.10
CA THR A 27 9.49 -6.36 6.05
C THR A 27 8.50 -6.25 4.90
N ILE A 28 7.29 -5.81 5.19
CA ILE A 28 6.23 -5.59 4.22
C ILE A 28 5.81 -4.13 4.28
N PHE A 29 5.64 -3.52 3.12
CA PHE A 29 5.10 -2.17 2.99
C PHE A 29 3.62 -2.25 2.62
N SER A 30 2.78 -1.50 3.30
CA SER A 30 1.33 -1.49 3.08
C SER A 30 0.77 -0.10 3.28
N PHE A 31 -0.32 0.22 2.59
CA PHE A 31 -1.09 1.42 2.85
C PHE A 31 -1.97 1.21 4.08
N PHE A 32 -1.75 2.02 5.12
CA PHE A 32 -2.53 2.00 6.36
C PHE A 32 -3.60 3.07 6.30
N ASN A 33 -4.87 2.65 6.27
CA ASN A 33 -6.03 3.54 6.32
C ASN A 33 -5.97 4.46 7.56
N ALA A 34 -5.64 3.90 8.74
CA ALA A 34 -5.58 4.64 10.01
C ALA A 34 -4.64 5.86 9.99
N THR A 35 -3.55 5.79 9.22
CA THR A 35 -2.58 6.89 9.09
C THR A 35 -2.62 7.57 7.72
N ASN A 36 -3.54 7.11 6.86
CA ASN A 36 -3.69 7.53 5.47
C ASN A 36 -2.37 7.57 4.68
N ARG A 37 -1.47 6.60 4.90
CA ARG A 37 -0.14 6.56 4.28
C ARG A 37 0.44 5.15 4.20
N CYS A 38 1.41 4.97 3.31
CA CYS A 38 2.25 3.77 3.26
C CYS A 38 3.14 3.69 4.52
N GLN A 39 3.18 2.52 5.17
CA GLN A 39 4.09 2.23 6.27
C GLN A 39 4.65 0.82 6.12
N SER A 40 5.82 0.58 6.71
CA SER A 40 6.39 -0.76 6.82
C SER A 40 6.00 -1.41 8.13
N TYR A 41 5.85 -2.73 8.09
CA TYR A 41 5.71 -3.55 9.28
C TYR A 41 6.36 -4.92 9.06
N VAL A 42 6.62 -5.65 10.15
CA VAL A 42 7.19 -7.00 10.08
C VAL A 42 6.06 -8.02 10.13
N GLY A 43 5.96 -8.85 9.10
CA GLY A 43 4.92 -9.87 9.00
C GLY A 43 5.25 -10.92 7.94
N CYS A 44 4.36 -11.88 7.76
CA CYS A 44 4.48 -12.95 6.77
C CYS A 44 3.23 -13.01 5.88
N ASP A 45 2.34 -12.03 6.02
CA ASP A 45 1.08 -11.99 5.32
C ASP A 45 1.28 -11.70 3.83
N GLN A 46 0.28 -12.11 3.06
CA GLN A 46 0.19 -11.86 1.63
C GLN A 46 -1.15 -11.21 1.31
N GLY A 47 -1.19 -10.42 0.26
CA GLY A 47 -2.39 -9.69 -0.15
C GLY A 47 -2.06 -8.61 -1.16
N PRO A 48 -3.09 -8.02 -1.81
CA PRO A 48 -2.88 -6.98 -2.81
C PRO A 48 -2.20 -5.74 -2.23
N ASN A 49 -2.58 -5.32 -1.02
CA ASN A 49 -1.94 -4.23 -0.29
C ASN A 49 -0.69 -4.69 0.49
N ARG A 50 0.22 -5.47 -0.12
CA ARG A 50 1.47 -5.96 0.48
C ARG A 50 2.60 -5.83 -0.52
N PHE A 51 3.51 -4.90 -0.27
CA PHE A 51 4.54 -4.50 -1.21
C PHE A 51 5.94 -4.78 -0.67
N GLY A 52 6.88 -5.00 -1.58
CA GLY A 52 8.28 -5.24 -1.24
C GLY A 52 9.05 -3.97 -0.87
N SER A 53 8.54 -2.79 -1.25
CA SER A 53 9.19 -1.51 -1.01
C SER A 53 8.21 -0.37 -0.78
N TYR A 54 8.67 0.71 -0.14
CA TYR A 54 7.88 1.92 0.07
C TYR A 54 7.47 2.59 -1.25
N GLY A 55 8.39 2.61 -2.23
CA GLY A 55 8.12 3.18 -3.56
C GLY A 55 7.06 2.40 -4.32
N GLU A 56 7.08 1.07 -4.23
CA GLU A 56 6.04 0.21 -4.79
C GLU A 56 4.68 0.50 -4.12
N CYS A 57 4.64 0.63 -2.79
CA CYS A 57 3.40 1.00 -2.10
C CYS A 57 2.82 2.33 -2.60
N ILE A 58 3.63 3.37 -2.79
CA ILE A 58 3.14 4.65 -3.33
C ILE A 58 2.71 4.53 -4.78
N ASN A 59 3.42 3.73 -5.57
CA ASN A 59 3.10 3.57 -6.99
C ASN A 59 1.75 2.87 -7.18
N GLU A 60 1.53 1.79 -6.43
CA GLU A 60 0.32 0.96 -6.50
C GLU A 60 -0.85 1.64 -5.79
N CYS A 61 -0.58 2.34 -4.68
CA CYS A 61 -1.55 3.09 -3.87
C CYS A 61 -1.15 4.57 -3.75
N PRO A 62 -1.39 5.42 -4.77
CA PRO A 62 -1.07 6.85 -4.73
C PRO A 62 -2.10 7.69 -3.93
N TYR A 63 -2.82 7.07 -3.01
CA TYR A 63 -3.95 7.68 -2.30
C TYR A 63 -3.58 8.15 -0.90
N GLY A 64 -3.88 9.39 -0.52
CA GLY A 64 -3.62 9.87 0.84
C GLY A 64 -2.34 10.69 0.95
N ASP A 65 -1.72 10.69 2.13
CA ASP A 65 -0.68 11.65 2.49
C ASP A 65 0.69 11.17 2.01
N HIS A 66 0.95 11.33 0.72
CA HIS A 66 2.21 10.96 0.08
C HIS A 66 2.94 12.14 -0.56
N HIS A 67 2.28 13.30 -0.60
CA HIS A 67 2.78 14.51 -1.23
C HIS A 67 2.48 15.72 -0.33
N PRO A 68 3.39 16.72 -0.26
CA PRO A 68 3.01 18.04 0.23
C PRO A 68 1.84 18.58 -0.61
N PRO A 69 0.97 19.43 -0.01
CA PRO A 69 -0.28 19.86 -0.65
C PRO A 69 0.00 20.57 -1.97
N GLY A 70 -0.38 19.94 -3.10
CA GLY A 70 -0.18 20.52 -4.42
C GLY A 70 -0.07 19.57 -5.61
N THR A 71 -0.09 18.24 -5.41
CA THR A 71 0.06 17.29 -6.55
C THR A 71 -0.96 16.15 -6.49
N ALA A 72 -2.22 16.47 -6.20
CA ALA A 72 -3.34 15.56 -6.40
C ALA A 72 -3.55 15.31 -7.91
N ALA A 73 -2.69 14.49 -8.51
CA ALA A 73 -2.93 13.94 -9.84
C ALA A 73 -4.00 12.85 -9.70
N ARG A 74 -5.24 13.28 -9.93
CA ARG A 74 -6.39 12.49 -10.37
C ARG A 74 -5.95 11.21 -11.12
N ALA A 75 -5.83 10.09 -10.42
CA ALA A 75 -5.61 8.79 -11.02
C ALA A 75 -6.93 8.02 -11.04
N HIS A 76 -7.78 8.37 -12.00
CA HIS A 76 -8.80 7.45 -12.51
C HIS A 76 -8.43 7.16 -13.96
N VAL A 77 -7.66 6.10 -14.18
CA VAL A 77 -7.51 5.50 -15.50
C VAL A 77 -7.61 3.99 -15.37
N LYS A 78 -8.85 3.51 -15.22
CA LYS A 78 -9.16 2.14 -15.59
C LYS A 78 -9.21 2.11 -17.12
N SER A 79 -8.15 1.62 -17.76
CA SER A 79 -8.11 1.47 -19.22
C SER A 79 -8.00 0.00 -19.60
N THR A 80 -9.10 -0.46 -20.20
CA THR A 80 -9.29 -1.66 -21.05
C THR A 80 -9.68 -2.93 -20.33
#